data_AF-A0A2N7DNZ6-F1
#
_entry.id   AF-A0A2N7DNZ6-F1
#
_cell.length_a   1.000
_cell.length_b   1.000
_cell.length_c   1.000
_cell.angle_alpha   90.00
_cell.angle_beta   90.00
_cell.angle_gamma   90.00
#
_symmetry.space_group_name_H-M   'P 1'
#
loop_
_entity.id
_entity.type
_entity.pdbx_description
1 polymer ?
#
loop_
_entity_poly.entity_id
_entity_poly.type
_entity_poly.pdbx_seq_one_letter_code
_entity_poly.pdbx_strand_id
1 'polypeptide(L)'
;MIKFLVRPALTAKAILNYCQDNNVILPEEFDVIRSLSDDDLISSSAPIKMLECIEQQTNNAEFFSELMKVCTDTWLQAFYRMAPPRNDADMASQLVDFYENIHGMRINHNWSLVETNETVSLVSKSALHGKFNDLLLYSFLIKMMSQPNISATGTITAEFSLKSEEYLKYLDFPVDTKFGTNDTNVGKFVFSVSKLCDSKVYNPMFLSKRITDYDLLIAASNMIPINKLNISSLAFILGISPRSLTKVVEEMGISLKTLINNVKYKKARRLLEMNNGNIKLTACDCGFTDQGRLTKIFNQTMGISPSEFLLTK
;
A
#
# COMPACT_ATOMS: atom_id res chain seq x y z
N MET A 1 9.57 12.12 -14.85
CA MET A 1 9.36 11.61 -13.48
C MET A 1 7.89 11.27 -13.30
N ILE A 2 7.61 10.02 -12.93
CA ILE A 2 6.25 9.48 -12.85
C ILE A 2 5.62 9.92 -11.52
N LYS A 3 4.45 10.58 -11.58
CA LYS A 3 3.72 11.02 -10.38
C LYS A 3 2.65 9.98 -10.00
N PHE A 4 3.09 8.85 -9.48
CA PHE A 4 2.20 7.77 -9.04
C PHE A 4 2.48 7.43 -7.57
N LEU A 5 1.46 7.53 -6.71
CA LEU A 5 1.61 7.26 -5.29
C LEU A 5 1.38 5.77 -5.01
N VAL A 6 2.30 5.13 -4.30
CA VAL A 6 2.31 3.69 -4.06
C VAL A 6 2.38 3.30 -2.60
N ARG A 7 1.86 2.11 -2.31
CA ARG A 7 2.02 1.39 -1.04
C ARG A 7 1.99 -0.12 -1.30
N PRO A 8 2.41 -0.97 -0.35
CA PRO A 8 2.28 -2.42 -0.47
C PRO A 8 0.81 -2.88 -0.60
N ALA A 9 0.59 -3.98 -1.31
CA ALA A 9 -0.73 -4.59 -1.51
C ALA A 9 -1.35 -5.11 -0.21
N LEU A 10 -0.53 -5.35 0.82
CA LEU A 10 -0.90 -5.89 2.13
C LEU A 10 -2.23 -5.34 2.68
N THR A 11 -2.39 -4.02 2.79
CA THR A 11 -3.61 -3.42 3.35
C THR A 11 -4.83 -3.70 2.47
N ALA A 12 -4.70 -3.59 1.15
CA ALA A 12 -5.80 -3.84 0.22
C ALA A 12 -6.20 -5.32 0.22
N LYS A 13 -5.24 -6.23 0.35
CA LYS A 13 -5.50 -7.67 0.50
C LYS A 13 -6.23 -7.99 1.81
N ALA A 14 -5.82 -7.38 2.92
CA ALA A 14 -6.52 -7.53 4.20
C ALA A 14 -7.99 -7.10 4.09
N ILE A 15 -8.26 -5.96 3.44
CA ILE A 15 -9.62 -5.48 3.19
C ILE A 15 -10.41 -6.46 2.30
N LEU A 16 -9.82 -6.92 1.19
CA LEU A 16 -10.46 -7.86 0.26
C LEU A 16 -10.85 -9.18 0.93
N ASN A 17 -9.96 -9.73 1.76
CA ASN A 17 -10.20 -10.97 2.49
C ASN A 17 -11.31 -10.77 3.54
N TYR A 18 -11.22 -9.70 4.33
CA TYR A 18 -12.23 -9.40 5.34
C TYR A 18 -13.62 -9.18 4.73
N CYS A 19 -13.71 -8.47 3.61
CA CYS A 19 -14.97 -8.26 2.90
C CYS A 19 -15.53 -9.58 2.36
N GLN A 20 -14.68 -10.46 1.83
CA GLN A 20 -15.09 -11.78 1.36
C GLN A 20 -15.68 -12.63 2.49
N ASP A 21 -15.02 -12.66 3.65
CA ASP A 21 -15.48 -13.44 4.81
C ASP A 21 -16.79 -12.91 5.41
N ASN A 22 -17.07 -11.61 5.20
CA ASN A 22 -18.27 -10.94 5.70
C ASN A 22 -19.31 -10.63 4.61
N ASN A 23 -19.20 -11.23 3.42
CA ASN A 23 -20.13 -11.07 2.30
C ASN A 23 -20.34 -9.61 1.82
N VAL A 24 -19.33 -8.76 1.95
CA VAL A 24 -19.31 -7.40 1.38
C VAL A 24 -18.68 -7.43 -0.01
N ILE A 25 -19.42 -6.95 -1.01
CA ILE A 25 -19.00 -7.02 -2.41
C ILE A 25 -18.27 -5.72 -2.78
N LEU A 26 -16.99 -5.85 -3.12
CA LEU A 26 -16.18 -4.75 -3.65
C LEU A 26 -16.19 -4.75 -5.19
N PRO A 27 -15.96 -3.60 -5.85
CA PRO A 27 -15.83 -3.52 -7.30
C PRO A 27 -14.78 -4.49 -7.87
N GLU A 28 -15.13 -5.17 -8.97
CA GLU A 28 -14.27 -6.18 -9.63
C GLU A 28 -12.90 -5.64 -10.07
N GLU A 29 -12.76 -4.33 -10.25
CA GLU A 29 -11.47 -3.71 -10.59
C GLU A 29 -10.39 -3.97 -9.54
N PHE A 30 -10.77 -4.27 -8.29
CA PHE A 30 -9.85 -4.60 -7.22
C PHE A 30 -9.41 -6.06 -7.17
N ASP A 31 -10.07 -6.98 -7.88
CA ASP A 31 -9.76 -8.41 -7.83
C ASP A 31 -8.35 -8.73 -8.35
N VAL A 32 -7.78 -7.86 -9.19
CA VAL A 32 -6.39 -7.95 -9.65
C VAL A 32 -5.38 -8.03 -8.48
N ILE A 33 -5.72 -7.43 -7.33
CA ILE A 33 -4.87 -7.36 -6.14
C ILE A 33 -4.78 -8.73 -5.45
N ARG A 34 -5.79 -9.60 -5.59
CA ARG A 34 -5.81 -10.94 -4.95
C ARG A 34 -4.63 -11.82 -5.38
N SER A 35 -4.20 -11.67 -6.64
CA SER A 35 -3.07 -12.42 -7.22
C SER A 35 -1.68 -11.86 -6.87
N LEU A 36 -1.62 -10.75 -6.13
CA LEU A 36 -0.38 -10.08 -5.77
C LEU A 36 0.19 -10.64 -4.46
N SER A 37 1.51 -10.58 -4.34
CA SER A 37 2.22 -10.74 -3.09
C SER A 37 2.00 -9.52 -2.20
N ASP A 38 2.14 -9.67 -0.89
CA ASP A 38 1.86 -8.59 0.08
C ASP A 38 2.75 -7.36 -0.13
N ASP A 39 4.00 -7.59 -0.55
CA ASP A 39 5.01 -6.55 -0.82
C ASP A 39 4.89 -5.91 -2.21
N ASP A 40 4.06 -6.45 -3.10
CA ASP A 40 3.87 -5.84 -4.42
C ASP A 40 3.29 -4.45 -4.24
N LEU A 41 3.90 -3.46 -4.90
CA LEU A 41 3.41 -2.10 -4.86
C LEU A 41 2.14 -1.97 -5.71
N ILE A 42 1.18 -1.21 -5.20
CA ILE A 42 -0.10 -0.88 -5.84
C ILE A 42 -0.40 0.61 -5.68
N SER A 43 -1.47 1.10 -6.31
CA SER A 43 -1.94 2.47 -6.07
C SER A 43 -2.25 2.70 -4.61
N SER A 44 -1.73 3.80 -4.06
CA SER A 44 -2.02 4.24 -2.69
C SER A 44 -3.49 4.54 -2.43
N SER A 45 -4.23 4.87 -3.49
CA SER A 45 -5.67 5.15 -3.39
C SER A 45 -6.53 3.89 -3.30
N ALA A 46 -6.00 2.72 -3.66
CA ALA A 46 -6.80 1.49 -3.76
C ALA A 46 -7.49 1.10 -2.43
N PRO A 47 -6.79 0.96 -1.28
CA PRO A 47 -7.47 0.65 -0.03
C PRO A 47 -8.40 1.79 0.45
N ILE A 48 -8.10 3.04 0.09
CA ILE A 48 -8.96 4.19 0.43
C ILE A 48 -10.30 4.09 -0.29
N LYS A 49 -10.28 3.86 -1.61
CA LYS A 49 -11.48 3.65 -2.42
C LYS A 49 -12.30 2.43 -2.00
N MET A 50 -11.62 1.36 -1.56
CA MET A 50 -12.31 0.20 -1.00
C MET A 50 -13.08 0.59 0.27
N LEU A 51 -12.45 1.30 1.21
CA LEU A 51 -13.09 1.75 2.44
C LEU A 51 -14.24 2.73 2.18
N GLU A 52 -14.10 3.63 1.21
CA GLU A 52 -15.20 4.50 0.75
C GLU A 52 -16.38 3.70 0.19
N CYS A 53 -16.12 2.64 -0.57
CA CYS A 53 -17.16 1.75 -1.09
C CYS A 53 -17.88 0.99 0.04
N ILE A 54 -17.11 0.49 1.01
CA ILE A 54 -17.66 -0.20 2.20
C ILE A 54 -18.53 0.76 3.02
N GLU A 55 -18.12 2.02 3.16
CA GLU A 55 -18.86 3.04 3.93
C GLU A 55 -20.25 3.25 3.33
N GLN A 56 -20.32 3.33 2.00
CA GLN A 56 -21.57 3.49 1.27
C GLN A 56 -22.51 2.28 1.40
N GLN A 57 -21.97 1.07 1.58
CA GLN A 57 -22.77 -0.16 1.62
C GLN A 57 -23.26 -0.54 3.02
N THR A 58 -22.38 -0.44 4.02
CA THR A 58 -22.64 -1.03 5.35
C THR A 58 -23.03 0.01 6.39
N ASN A 59 -22.46 1.23 6.32
CA ASN A 59 -22.49 2.27 7.37
C ASN A 59 -22.47 1.71 8.81
N ASN A 60 -21.77 0.60 9.04
CA ASN A 60 -21.74 -0.14 10.30
C ASN A 60 -20.42 0.13 11.02
N ALA A 61 -20.50 0.87 12.13
CA ALA A 61 -19.34 1.26 12.93
C ALA A 61 -18.52 0.06 13.46
N GLU A 62 -19.19 -1.00 13.89
CA GLU A 62 -18.54 -2.20 14.43
C GLU A 62 -17.75 -2.93 13.34
N PHE A 63 -18.37 -3.11 12.17
CA PHE A 63 -17.70 -3.67 10.99
C PHE A 63 -16.41 -2.92 10.65
N PHE A 64 -16.47 -1.58 10.66
CA PHE A 64 -15.30 -0.76 10.38
C PHE A 64 -14.23 -0.90 11.46
N SER A 65 -14.60 -0.85 12.74
CA SER A 65 -13.66 -1.00 13.84
C SER A 65 -12.90 -2.33 13.76
N GLU A 66 -13.61 -3.43 13.50
CA GLU A 66 -13.03 -4.75 13.32
C GLU A 66 -12.13 -4.83 12.07
N LEU A 67 -12.58 -4.29 10.93
CA LEU A 67 -11.78 -4.21 9.72
C LEU A 67 -10.47 -3.43 9.95
N MET A 68 -10.56 -2.27 10.61
CA MET A 68 -9.39 -1.45 10.93
C MET A 68 -8.40 -2.23 11.80
N LYS A 69 -8.90 -2.95 12.82
CA LYS A 69 -8.07 -3.83 13.66
C LYS A 69 -7.37 -4.91 12.84
N VAL A 70 -8.08 -5.59 11.93
CA VAL A 70 -7.48 -6.61 11.03
C VAL A 70 -6.40 -6.00 10.15
N CYS A 71 -6.65 -4.83 9.55
CA CYS A 71 -5.65 -4.12 8.75
C CYS A 71 -4.42 -3.77 9.58
N THR A 72 -4.60 -3.21 10.77
CA THR A 72 -3.53 -2.79 11.67
C THR A 72 -2.69 -3.97 12.15
N ASP A 73 -3.32 -5.05 12.62
CA ASP A 73 -2.61 -6.24 13.12
C ASP A 73 -1.79 -6.90 12.00
N THR A 74 -2.37 -6.99 10.80
CA THR A 74 -1.69 -7.50 9.60
C THR A 74 -0.45 -6.67 9.26
N TRP A 75 -0.59 -5.34 9.27
CA TRP A 75 0.51 -4.43 8.96
C TRP A 75 1.61 -4.45 10.01
N LEU A 76 1.25 -4.53 11.29
CA LEU A 76 2.18 -4.60 12.40
C LEU A 76 3.04 -5.87 12.33
N GLN A 77 2.41 -7.01 12.05
CA GLN A 77 3.14 -8.27 11.85
C GLN A 77 4.12 -8.18 10.69
N ALA A 78 3.71 -7.62 9.56
CA ALA A 78 4.59 -7.45 8.40
C ALA A 78 5.73 -6.47 8.71
N PHE A 79 5.42 -5.34 9.35
CA PHE A 79 6.40 -4.33 9.73
C PHE A 79 7.48 -4.91 10.64
N TYR A 80 7.13 -5.65 11.70
CA TYR A 80 8.11 -6.22 12.61
C TYR A 80 8.92 -7.40 12.04
N ARG A 81 8.45 -8.06 10.98
CA ARG A 81 9.30 -9.00 10.22
C ARG A 81 10.42 -8.26 9.47
N MET A 82 10.17 -7.02 9.05
CA MET A 82 11.14 -6.21 8.30
C MET A 82 12.04 -5.39 9.23
N ALA A 83 11.45 -4.77 10.25
CA ALA A 83 12.10 -3.90 11.22
C ALA A 83 11.63 -4.28 12.63
N PRO A 84 12.24 -5.31 13.26
CA PRO A 84 11.91 -5.72 14.61
C PRO A 84 12.04 -4.53 15.58
N PRO A 85 11.18 -4.45 16.61
CA PRO A 85 11.28 -3.38 17.60
C PRO A 85 12.60 -3.52 18.36
N ARG A 86 13.25 -2.39 18.66
CA ARG A 86 14.42 -2.40 19.52
C ARG A 86 13.99 -2.64 20.96
N ASN A 87 14.63 -3.58 21.63
CA ASN A 87 14.54 -3.67 23.08
C ASN A 87 15.07 -2.34 23.64
N ASP A 88 14.22 -1.57 24.33
CA ASP A 88 14.52 -0.25 24.93
C ASP A 88 14.34 1.00 24.03
N ALA A 89 13.75 0.90 22.83
CA ALA A 89 13.38 2.11 22.09
C ALA A 89 12.22 2.86 22.79
N ASP A 90 12.43 4.16 23.02
CA ASP A 90 11.33 5.07 23.36
C ASP A 90 10.38 5.25 22.16
N MET A 91 9.16 5.72 22.43
CA MET A 91 8.14 5.91 21.39
C MET A 91 8.62 6.85 20.26
N ALA A 92 9.46 7.85 20.59
CA ALA A 92 9.99 8.80 19.62
C ALA A 92 10.94 8.10 18.62
N SER A 93 11.86 7.29 19.14
CA SER A 93 12.80 6.49 18.36
C SER A 93 12.07 5.47 17.49
N GLN A 94 11.00 4.86 18.01
CA GLN A 94 10.15 3.94 17.24
C GLN A 94 9.42 4.65 16.08
N LEU A 95 8.96 5.88 16.27
CA LEU A 95 8.33 6.67 15.20
C LEU A 95 9.34 6.99 14.09
N VAL A 96 10.58 7.31 14.45
CA VAL A 96 11.64 7.57 13.46
C VAL A 96 12.01 6.30 12.70
N ASP A 97 12.18 5.18 13.42
CA ASP A 97 12.45 3.89 12.79
C ASP A 97 11.35 3.54 11.78
N PHE A 98 10.08 3.73 12.14
CA PHE A 98 8.97 3.53 11.22
C PHE A 98 9.09 4.40 9.97
N TYR A 99 9.33 5.72 10.13
CA TYR A 99 9.47 6.63 9.01
C TYR A 99 10.62 6.23 8.09
N GLU A 100 11.81 6.01 8.62
CA GLU A 100 13.00 5.67 7.85
C GLU A 100 12.88 4.31 7.14
N ASN A 101 12.19 3.33 7.76
CA ASN A 101 12.01 1.98 7.20
C ASN A 101 10.88 1.87 6.16
N ILE A 102 9.98 2.86 6.10
CA ILE A 102 8.80 2.81 5.21
C ILE A 102 8.88 3.88 4.10
N HIS A 103 9.23 5.11 4.47
CA HIS A 103 9.22 6.25 3.57
C HIS A 103 10.30 6.14 2.51
N GLY A 104 9.93 6.38 1.25
CA GLY A 104 10.79 6.24 0.09
C GLY A 104 11.17 4.81 -0.29
N MET A 105 10.85 3.78 0.52
CA MET A 105 11.20 2.38 0.28
C MET A 105 10.01 1.49 -0.06
N ARG A 106 8.87 1.76 0.59
CA ARG A 106 7.60 1.04 0.39
C ARG A 106 6.45 1.99 0.08
N ILE A 107 6.59 3.25 0.51
CA ILE A 107 5.60 4.30 0.32
C ILE A 107 6.30 5.58 -0.15
N ASN A 108 5.72 6.30 -1.11
CA ASN A 108 6.22 7.60 -1.59
C ASN A 108 5.24 8.75 -1.33
N HIS A 109 4.50 8.68 -0.22
CA HIS A 109 3.59 9.74 0.21
C HIS A 109 4.37 10.98 0.64
N ASN A 110 3.66 12.12 0.67
CA ASN A 110 4.19 13.38 1.16
C ASN A 110 4.18 13.39 2.70
N TRP A 111 4.98 12.51 3.26
CA TRP A 111 5.29 12.45 4.68
C TRP A 111 6.57 13.22 4.95
N SER A 112 6.65 13.85 6.11
CA SER A 112 7.86 14.47 6.62
C SER A 112 7.94 14.24 8.12
N LEU A 113 9.13 14.00 8.61
CA LEU A 113 9.42 13.96 10.04
C LEU A 113 9.85 15.37 10.49
N VAL A 114 9.19 15.90 11.52
CA VAL A 114 9.52 17.19 12.14
C VAL A 114 9.98 16.93 13.56
N GLU A 115 11.21 17.30 13.86
CA GLU A 115 11.85 17.08 15.15
C GLU A 115 12.07 18.42 15.86
N THR A 116 11.66 18.48 17.13
CA THR A 116 11.93 19.60 18.04
C THR A 116 12.69 19.08 19.26
N ASN A 117 13.06 19.95 20.19
CA ASN A 117 13.69 19.53 21.44
C ASN A 117 12.75 18.66 22.29
N GLU A 118 11.43 18.86 22.18
CA GLU A 118 10.43 18.22 23.04
C GLU A 118 9.68 17.07 22.36
N THR A 119 9.56 17.09 21.03
CA THR A 119 8.72 16.15 20.29
C THR A 119 9.33 15.68 18.99
N VAL A 120 8.91 14.49 18.55
CA VAL A 120 9.05 14.01 17.18
C VAL A 120 7.67 13.85 16.58
N SER A 121 7.45 14.45 15.40
CA SER A 121 6.15 14.49 14.75
C SER A 121 6.22 13.94 13.32
N LEU A 122 5.38 12.96 13.02
CA LEU A 122 5.11 12.53 11.64
C LEU A 122 4.01 13.42 11.06
N VAL A 123 4.34 14.17 10.01
CA VAL A 123 3.38 15.02 9.29
C VAL A 123 3.08 14.38 7.95
N SER A 124 1.83 13.96 7.75
CA SER A 124 1.31 13.46 6.48
C SER A 124 0.50 14.57 5.80
N LYS A 125 1.05 15.13 4.71
CA LYS A 125 0.34 16.09 3.85
C LYS A 125 -0.39 15.28 2.79
N SER A 126 -1.68 15.04 2.97
CA SER A 126 -2.38 14.16 2.04
C SER A 126 -2.62 14.85 0.70
N ALA A 127 -2.06 14.29 -0.38
CA ALA A 127 -2.51 14.60 -1.74
C ALA A 127 -3.81 13.86 -2.11
N LEU A 128 -4.16 12.83 -1.33
CA LEU A 128 -5.33 11.97 -1.46
C LEU A 128 -6.25 12.28 -0.27
N HIS A 129 -6.97 13.41 -0.35
CA HIS A 129 -7.95 13.80 0.68
C HIS A 129 -8.84 12.60 1.02
N GLY A 130 -8.76 12.11 2.26
CA GLY A 130 -9.54 10.95 2.66
C GLY A 130 -9.31 10.58 4.11
N LYS A 131 -10.37 10.66 4.91
CA LYS A 131 -10.40 10.26 6.34
C LYS A 131 -9.79 8.89 6.58
N PHE A 132 -10.00 7.94 5.67
CA PHE A 132 -9.52 6.57 5.81
C PHE A 132 -7.99 6.47 5.75
N ASN A 133 -7.30 7.39 5.08
CA ASN A 133 -5.85 7.39 5.11
C ASN A 133 -5.34 7.78 6.50
N ASP A 134 -5.95 8.81 7.10
CA ASP A 134 -5.63 9.27 8.45
C ASP A 134 -5.96 8.17 9.48
N LEU A 135 -7.13 7.51 9.35
CA LEU A 135 -7.53 6.40 10.22
C LEU A 135 -6.59 5.20 10.13
N LEU A 136 -6.18 4.79 8.92
CA LEU A 136 -5.24 3.67 8.72
C LEU A 136 -3.87 3.99 9.33
N LEU A 137 -3.37 5.21 9.12
CA LEU A 137 -2.08 5.61 9.68
C LEU A 137 -2.16 5.75 11.21
N TYR A 138 -3.20 6.40 11.73
CA TYR A 138 -3.42 6.57 13.17
C TYR A 138 -3.56 5.24 13.90
N SER A 139 -4.45 4.35 13.44
CA SER A 139 -4.67 3.04 14.05
C SER A 139 -3.38 2.22 14.10
N PHE A 140 -2.61 2.22 13.01
CA PHE A 140 -1.31 1.58 12.96
C PHE A 140 -0.34 2.17 13.99
N LEU A 141 -0.17 3.50 14.01
CA LEU A 141 0.79 4.16 14.91
C LEU A 141 0.41 3.97 16.39
N ILE A 142 -0.86 4.11 16.76
CA ILE A 142 -1.33 3.86 18.13
C ILE A 142 -1.03 2.42 18.55
N LYS A 143 -1.36 1.44 17.69
CA LYS A 143 -1.07 0.03 17.99
C LYS A 143 0.42 -0.23 18.09
N MET A 144 1.22 0.37 17.22
CA MET A 144 2.68 0.28 17.25
C MET A 144 3.21 0.83 18.58
N MET A 145 2.76 2.00 19.04
CA MET A 145 3.20 2.58 20.33
C MET A 145 2.70 1.83 21.56
N SER A 146 1.60 1.07 21.43
CA SER A 146 1.00 0.30 22.53
C SER A 146 1.62 -1.09 22.70
N GLN A 147 2.72 -1.41 22.02
CA GLN A 147 3.36 -2.73 22.17
C GLN A 147 4.05 -2.86 23.54
N PRO A 148 3.99 -4.05 24.19
CA PRO A 148 4.54 -4.26 25.53
C PRO A 148 6.04 -3.96 25.66
N ASN A 149 6.78 -4.09 24.56
CA ASN A 149 8.24 -3.94 24.53
C ASN A 149 8.68 -2.48 24.39
N ILE A 150 7.75 -1.54 24.22
CA ILE A 150 8.04 -0.11 24.10
C ILE A 150 7.85 0.50 25.48
N SER A 151 8.84 1.28 25.93
CA SER A 151 8.72 2.01 27.19
C SER A 151 7.53 2.97 27.10
N ALA A 152 6.51 2.80 27.95
CA ALA A 152 5.26 3.57 27.99
C ALA A 152 5.45 5.06 28.38
N THR A 153 6.68 5.52 28.39
CA THR A 153 7.13 6.82 28.85
C THR A 153 7.02 7.78 27.67
N GLY A 154 5.90 8.48 27.54
CA GLY A 154 5.74 9.51 26.51
C GLY A 154 4.28 9.90 26.33
N THR A 155 4.04 11.18 26.07
CA THR A 155 2.72 11.67 25.69
C THR A 155 2.57 11.62 24.18
N ILE A 156 1.46 11.05 23.72
CA ILE A 156 1.09 11.01 22.30
C ILE A 156 0.01 12.06 22.06
N THR A 157 0.14 12.82 20.97
CA THR A 157 -0.92 13.69 20.48
C THR A 157 -1.16 13.43 18.99
N ALA A 158 -2.40 13.63 18.54
CA ALA A 158 -2.76 13.50 17.14
C ALA A 158 -3.60 14.70 16.68
N GLU A 159 -3.33 15.21 15.48
CA GLU A 159 -4.11 16.27 14.85
C GLU A 159 -4.61 15.80 13.48
N PHE A 160 -5.93 15.74 13.31
CA PHE A 160 -6.58 15.25 12.10
C PHE A 160 -6.96 16.37 11.15
N SER A 161 -7.03 16.01 9.86
CA SER A 161 -7.24 16.97 8.78
C SER A 161 -8.69 17.44 8.63
N LEU A 162 -9.67 16.61 9.03
CA LEU A 162 -11.11 16.89 8.95
C LEU A 162 -11.74 17.09 10.33
N LYS A 163 -13.02 17.43 10.34
CA LYS A 163 -13.80 17.60 11.57
C LYS A 163 -14.07 16.25 12.24
N SER A 164 -14.35 16.30 13.55
CA SER A 164 -14.51 15.10 14.38
C SER A 164 -15.60 14.14 13.90
N GLU A 165 -16.69 14.64 13.31
CA GLU A 165 -17.83 13.83 12.85
C GLU A 165 -17.44 12.86 11.73
N GLU A 166 -16.37 13.15 10.99
CA GLU A 166 -15.85 12.27 9.94
C GLU A 166 -15.13 11.04 10.51
N TYR A 167 -14.65 11.09 11.76
CA TYR A 167 -13.77 10.07 12.34
C TYR A 167 -14.38 9.31 13.51
N LEU A 168 -15.12 10.00 14.38
CA LEU A 168 -15.58 9.46 15.68
C LEU A 168 -16.47 8.21 15.58
N LYS A 169 -17.08 7.97 14.41
CA LYS A 169 -17.88 6.75 14.17
C LYS A 169 -17.05 5.49 13.89
N TYR A 170 -15.74 5.60 13.71
CA TYR A 170 -14.90 4.49 13.22
C TYR A 170 -13.92 3.94 14.24
N LEU A 171 -13.40 4.79 15.11
CA LEU A 171 -12.35 4.43 16.05
C LEU A 171 -12.53 5.23 17.35
N ASP A 172 -12.05 4.64 18.43
CA ASP A 172 -11.78 5.38 19.66
C ASP A 172 -10.45 6.12 19.57
N PHE A 173 -10.37 7.26 20.25
CA PHE A 173 -9.19 8.13 20.27
C PHE A 173 -8.67 8.26 21.71
N PRO A 174 -7.86 7.30 22.21
CA PRO A 174 -7.44 7.24 23.61
C PRO A 174 -6.35 8.26 23.99
N VAL A 175 -5.91 9.10 23.05
CA VAL A 175 -4.85 10.10 23.22
C VAL A 175 -5.39 11.50 22.95
N ASP A 176 -4.66 12.54 23.37
CA ASP A 176 -5.04 13.92 23.09
C ASP A 176 -5.13 14.16 21.57
N THR A 177 -6.36 14.31 21.09
CA THR A 177 -6.68 14.32 19.66
C THR A 177 -7.43 15.58 19.29
N LYS A 178 -6.86 16.35 18.38
CA LYS A 178 -7.48 17.55 17.81
C LYS A 178 -7.99 17.24 16.41
N PHE A 179 -9.12 17.84 16.07
CA PHE A 179 -9.74 17.72 14.76
C PHE A 179 -9.74 19.09 14.06
N GLY A 180 -9.72 19.07 12.72
CA GLY A 180 -9.62 20.28 11.92
C GLY A 180 -10.79 21.23 12.16
N THR A 181 -10.49 22.43 12.68
CA THR A 181 -11.45 23.54 12.82
C THR A 181 -11.16 24.60 11.74
N ASN A 182 -11.66 24.33 10.54
CA ASN A 182 -11.84 25.24 9.40
C ASN A 182 -10.69 26.08 8.80
N ASP A 183 -9.47 26.30 9.34
CA ASP A 183 -8.48 27.11 8.56
C ASP A 183 -6.96 26.85 8.74
N THR A 184 -6.45 26.27 9.83
CA THR A 184 -4.98 26.19 10.04
C THR A 184 -4.32 24.85 9.70
N ASN A 185 -5.07 23.74 9.76
CA ASN A 185 -4.58 22.37 9.53
C ASN A 185 -5.19 21.68 8.29
N VAL A 186 -5.75 22.46 7.36
CA VAL A 186 -6.42 21.92 6.17
C VAL A 186 -5.49 20.98 5.40
N GLY A 187 -5.89 19.70 5.33
CA GLY A 187 -5.21 18.66 4.54
C GLY A 187 -3.96 18.04 5.17
N LYS A 188 -3.74 18.17 6.48
CA LYS A 188 -2.61 17.55 7.18
C LYS A 188 -3.06 16.67 8.34
N PHE A 189 -2.49 15.47 8.42
CA PHE A 189 -2.52 14.64 9.61
C PHE A 189 -1.17 14.75 10.31
N VAL A 190 -1.18 14.94 11.63
CA VAL A 190 0.03 15.05 12.46
C VAL A 190 -0.07 14.05 13.60
N PHE A 191 0.98 13.25 13.78
CA PHE A 191 1.11 12.34 14.93
C PHE A 191 2.40 12.67 15.66
N SER A 192 2.30 13.07 16.93
CA SER A 192 3.41 13.58 17.71
C SER A 192 3.64 12.75 18.96
N VAL A 193 4.91 12.60 19.32
CA VAL A 193 5.35 11.87 20.50
C VAL A 193 6.37 12.73 21.25
N SER A 194 6.23 12.85 22.57
CA SER A 194 7.22 13.54 23.41
C SER A 194 8.55 12.78 23.51
N LYS A 195 9.66 13.50 23.54
CA LYS A 195 11.00 12.99 23.85
C LYS A 195 11.21 12.92 25.36
N LEU A 196 11.87 11.87 25.83
CA LEU A 196 12.17 11.69 27.26
C LEU A 196 13.55 12.19 27.67
N CYS A 197 14.49 12.26 26.74
CA CYS A 197 15.85 12.79 26.87
C CYS A 197 16.38 13.13 25.46
N ASP A 198 17.60 13.66 25.33
CA ASP A 198 18.33 13.86 24.06
C ASP A 198 18.67 12.51 23.39
N SER A 199 17.65 11.71 23.10
CA SER A 199 17.73 10.43 22.42
C SER A 199 18.30 10.70 21.03
N LYS A 200 19.59 10.44 20.84
CA LYS A 200 20.19 10.43 19.50
C LYS A 200 19.51 9.31 18.73
N VAL A 201 18.67 9.70 17.78
CA VAL A 201 18.02 8.77 16.88
C VAL A 201 19.11 8.06 16.06
N TYR A 202 19.35 6.80 16.39
CA TYR A 202 20.21 5.94 15.58
C TYR A 202 19.43 5.49 14.36
N ASN A 203 19.96 5.76 13.16
CA ASN A 203 19.42 5.31 11.89
C ASN A 203 19.93 3.89 11.60
N PRO A 204 19.12 2.83 11.80
CA PRO A 204 19.58 1.50 11.49
C PRO A 204 19.65 1.35 9.96
N MET A 205 20.86 1.05 9.49
CA MET A 205 21.24 0.86 8.10
C MET A 205 20.56 -0.39 7.51
N PHE A 206 19.26 -0.35 7.24
CA PHE A 206 18.57 -1.46 6.59
C PHE A 206 17.69 -0.97 5.44
N LEU A 207 18.02 -1.51 4.26
CA LEU A 207 17.43 -1.29 2.92
C LEU A 207 17.83 0.03 2.24
N SER A 208 18.79 -0.06 1.33
CA SER A 208 19.25 1.05 0.49
C SER A 208 18.42 1.30 -0.77
N LYS A 209 17.40 0.46 -1.05
CA LYS A 209 16.62 0.56 -2.30
C LYS A 209 15.44 1.51 -2.13
N ARG A 210 15.59 2.72 -2.67
CA ARG A 210 14.48 3.67 -2.87
C ARG A 210 13.58 3.21 -4.03
N ILE A 211 12.31 3.59 -3.97
CA ILE A 211 11.34 3.41 -5.05
C ILE A 211 11.82 4.18 -6.29
N THR A 212 11.90 3.49 -7.42
CA THR A 212 12.29 4.06 -8.72
C THR A 212 11.09 4.30 -9.62
N ASP A 213 11.24 5.09 -10.69
CA ASP A 213 10.21 5.23 -11.74
C ASP A 213 9.82 3.85 -12.33
N TYR A 214 10.73 2.88 -12.36
CA TYR A 214 10.42 1.51 -12.78
C TYR A 214 9.46 0.82 -11.82
N ASP A 215 9.71 0.92 -10.51
CA ASP A 215 8.82 0.35 -9.50
C ASP A 215 7.42 1.00 -9.57
N LEU A 216 7.33 2.30 -9.88
CA LEU A 216 6.05 3.00 -10.11
C LEU A 216 5.30 2.49 -11.34
N LEU A 217 6.00 2.19 -12.45
CA LEU A 217 5.40 1.57 -13.63
C LEU A 217 4.86 0.17 -13.34
N ILE A 218 5.61 -0.63 -12.57
CA ILE A 218 5.16 -1.95 -12.13
C ILE A 218 3.93 -1.82 -11.23
N ALA A 219 3.93 -0.89 -10.28
CA ALA A 219 2.81 -0.65 -9.39
C ALA A 219 1.53 -0.21 -10.12
N ALA A 220 1.65 0.70 -11.09
CA ALA A 220 0.54 1.10 -11.94
C ALA A 220 0.04 -0.07 -12.81
N SER A 221 0.95 -0.89 -13.34
CA SER A 221 0.59 -2.08 -14.10
C SER A 221 -0.08 -3.14 -13.23
N ASN A 222 0.25 -3.22 -11.94
CA ASN A 222 -0.38 -4.12 -10.97
C ASN A 222 -1.88 -3.84 -10.82
N MET A 223 -2.30 -2.59 -10.98
CA MET A 223 -3.71 -2.15 -10.94
C MET A 223 -4.53 -2.49 -12.20
N ILE A 224 -3.93 -3.12 -13.22
CA ILE A 224 -4.61 -3.41 -14.49
C ILE A 224 -4.75 -4.93 -14.69
N PRO A 225 -5.96 -5.44 -15.01
CA PRO A 225 -6.15 -6.85 -15.39
C PRO A 225 -5.25 -7.26 -16.56
N ILE A 226 -4.76 -8.50 -16.58
CA ILE A 226 -3.77 -8.97 -17.56
C ILE A 226 -4.27 -8.80 -19.01
N ASN A 227 -5.54 -9.15 -19.27
CA ASN A 227 -6.17 -9.00 -20.58
C ASN A 227 -6.35 -7.54 -21.02
N LYS A 228 -6.44 -6.58 -20.08
CA LYS A 228 -6.58 -5.16 -20.34
C LYS A 228 -5.24 -4.41 -20.36
N LEU A 229 -4.17 -5.00 -19.81
CA LEU A 229 -2.87 -4.34 -19.71
C LEU A 229 -2.25 -4.07 -21.09
N ASN A 230 -2.22 -2.81 -21.47
CA ASN A 230 -1.64 -2.27 -22.69
C ASN A 230 -1.18 -0.81 -22.47
N ILE A 231 -0.50 -0.23 -23.46
CA ILE A 231 0.05 1.13 -23.38
C ILE A 231 -1.03 2.16 -23.02
N SER A 232 -2.21 2.08 -23.64
CA SER A 232 -3.31 3.02 -23.40
C SER A 232 -3.84 2.92 -21.97
N SER A 233 -4.07 1.71 -21.47
CA SER A 233 -4.54 1.50 -20.09
C SER A 233 -3.51 1.95 -19.05
N LEU A 234 -2.22 1.72 -19.29
CA LEU A 234 -1.15 2.11 -18.38
C LEU A 234 -0.98 3.64 -18.37
N ALA A 235 -1.02 4.26 -19.54
CA ALA A 235 -1.00 5.71 -19.70
C ALA A 235 -2.18 6.38 -18.97
N PHE A 236 -3.38 5.78 -19.10
CA PHE A 236 -4.57 6.24 -18.39
C PHE A 236 -4.41 6.20 -16.87
N ILE A 237 -3.96 5.07 -16.29
CA ILE A 237 -3.74 4.96 -14.83
C ILE A 237 -2.67 5.96 -14.34
N LEU A 238 -1.65 6.22 -15.15
CA LEU A 238 -0.56 7.15 -14.81
C LEU A 238 -0.93 8.62 -15.05
N GLY A 239 -2.09 8.92 -15.65
CA GLY A 239 -2.51 10.28 -15.97
C GLY A 239 -1.62 10.98 -17.01
N ILE A 240 -1.01 10.23 -17.94
CA ILE A 240 -0.13 10.78 -18.98
C ILE A 240 -0.53 10.27 -20.37
N SER A 241 -0.06 10.92 -21.43
CA SER A 241 -0.30 10.44 -22.80
C SER A 241 0.49 9.15 -23.11
N PRO A 242 0.01 8.25 -23.99
CA PRO A 242 0.77 7.11 -24.48
C PRO A 242 2.16 7.48 -25.02
N ARG A 243 2.26 8.60 -25.75
CA ARG A 243 3.52 9.11 -26.29
C ARG A 243 4.50 9.50 -25.17
N SER A 244 4.00 10.21 -24.16
CA SER A 244 4.79 10.59 -22.98
C SER A 244 5.26 9.36 -22.21
N LEU A 245 4.39 8.37 -22.02
CA LEU A 245 4.73 7.11 -21.37
C LEU A 245 5.87 6.39 -22.11
N THR A 246 5.75 6.20 -23.43
CA THR A 246 6.79 5.58 -24.24
C THR A 246 8.13 6.30 -24.09
N LYS A 247 8.12 7.65 -24.22
CA LYS A 247 9.34 8.46 -24.06
C LYS A 247 9.99 8.26 -22.69
N VAL A 248 9.21 8.30 -21.60
CA VAL A 248 9.74 8.10 -20.24
C VAL A 248 10.37 6.71 -20.09
N VAL A 249 9.76 5.65 -20.62
CA VAL A 249 10.31 4.30 -20.51
C VAL A 249 11.57 4.11 -21.38
N GLU A 250 11.62 4.74 -22.56
CA GLU A 250 12.79 4.74 -23.43
C GLU A 250 13.97 5.49 -22.80
N GLU A 251 13.72 6.62 -22.13
CA GLU A 251 14.72 7.37 -21.36
C GLU A 251 15.31 6.54 -20.20
N MET A 252 14.58 5.55 -19.71
CA MET A 252 15.06 4.58 -18.72
C MET A 252 15.87 3.42 -19.34
N GLY A 253 16.03 3.39 -20.67
CA GLY A 253 16.74 2.33 -21.39
C GLY A 253 15.94 1.03 -21.56
N ILE A 254 14.61 1.07 -21.44
CA ILE A 254 13.75 -0.11 -21.47
C ILE A 254 12.74 0.01 -22.64
N SER A 255 12.37 -1.12 -23.23
CA SER A 255 11.23 -1.16 -24.16
C SER A 255 9.92 -1.27 -23.39
N LEU A 256 8.98 -0.34 -23.62
CA LEU A 256 7.64 -0.38 -23.01
C LEU A 256 6.88 -1.67 -23.32
N LYS A 257 7.05 -2.21 -24.54
CA LYS A 257 6.47 -3.50 -24.93
C LYS A 257 7.03 -4.64 -24.08
N THR A 258 8.35 -4.67 -23.89
CA THR A 258 9.02 -5.68 -23.06
C THR A 258 8.58 -5.56 -21.60
N LEU A 259 8.47 -4.35 -21.06
CA LEU A 259 7.96 -4.12 -19.69
C LEU A 259 6.55 -4.69 -19.52
N ILE A 260 5.63 -4.36 -20.43
CA ILE A 260 4.24 -4.85 -20.38
C ILE A 260 4.20 -6.38 -20.47
N ASN A 261 4.93 -6.98 -21.40
CA ASN A 261 4.97 -8.43 -21.57
C ASN A 261 5.52 -9.13 -20.32
N ASN A 262 6.59 -8.58 -19.72
CA ASN A 262 7.16 -9.13 -18.49
C ASN A 262 6.18 -9.05 -17.31
N VAL A 263 5.42 -7.96 -17.18
CA VAL A 263 4.38 -7.86 -16.14
C VAL A 263 3.26 -8.87 -16.38
N LYS A 264 2.77 -8.98 -17.63
CA LYS A 264 1.74 -9.99 -17.98
C LYS A 264 2.21 -11.39 -17.66
N TYR A 265 3.44 -11.74 -18.03
CA TYR A 265 4.04 -13.03 -17.74
C TYR A 265 4.12 -13.29 -16.23
N LYS A 266 4.64 -12.34 -15.44
CA LYS A 266 4.74 -12.51 -13.97
C LYS A 266 3.38 -12.75 -13.32
N LYS A 267 2.35 -11.99 -13.72
CA LYS A 267 0.98 -12.17 -13.20
C LYS A 267 0.39 -13.52 -13.63
N ALA A 268 0.51 -13.86 -14.91
CA ALA A 268 0.00 -15.13 -15.44
C ALA A 268 0.69 -16.35 -14.79
N ARG A 269 2.00 -16.25 -14.52
CA ARG A 269 2.75 -17.27 -13.78
C ARG A 269 2.22 -17.47 -12.36
N ARG A 270 1.98 -16.38 -11.62
CA ARG A 270 1.42 -16.47 -10.26
C ARG A 270 0.03 -17.12 -10.26
N LEU A 271 -0.84 -16.72 -11.20
CA LEU A 271 -2.16 -17.34 -11.35
C LEU A 271 -2.05 -18.83 -11.69
N LEU A 272 -1.10 -19.22 -12.55
CA LEU A 272 -0.85 -20.63 -12.87
C LEU A 272 -0.47 -21.43 -11.62
N GLU A 273 0.38 -20.86 -10.76
CA GLU A 273 0.77 -21.47 -9.49
C GLU A 273 -0.41 -21.57 -8.51
N MET A 274 -1.21 -20.50 -8.37
CA MET A 274 -2.42 -20.48 -7.55
C MET A 274 -3.46 -21.50 -8.01
N ASN A 275 -3.55 -21.72 -9.32
CA ASN A 275 -4.45 -22.68 -9.95
C ASN A 275 -3.88 -24.09 -10.04
N ASN A 276 -2.83 -24.41 -9.27
CA ASN A 276 -2.19 -25.72 -9.24
C ASN A 276 -1.81 -26.25 -10.64
N GLY A 277 -1.33 -25.36 -11.51
CA GLY A 277 -0.93 -25.71 -12.88
C GLY A 277 -2.07 -25.85 -13.89
N ASN A 278 -3.32 -25.56 -13.52
CA ASN A 278 -4.45 -25.64 -14.44
C ASN A 278 -4.43 -24.50 -15.48
N ILE A 279 -3.92 -24.81 -16.68
CA ILE A 279 -3.76 -23.84 -17.79
C ILE A 279 -5.12 -23.27 -18.25
N LYS A 280 -6.18 -24.08 -18.29
CA LYS A 280 -7.51 -23.64 -18.73
C LYS A 280 -8.10 -22.61 -17.77
N LEU A 281 -8.08 -22.92 -16.48
CA LEU A 281 -8.55 -22.03 -15.43
C LEU A 281 -7.72 -20.75 -15.41
N THR A 282 -6.38 -20.88 -15.49
CA THR A 282 -5.48 -19.73 -15.52
C THR A 282 -5.73 -18.79 -16.70
N ALA A 283 -6.00 -19.31 -17.89
CA ALA A 283 -6.35 -18.47 -19.03
C ALA A 283 -7.66 -17.71 -18.79
N CYS A 284 -8.64 -18.37 -18.17
CA CYS A 284 -9.90 -17.75 -17.78
C CYS A 284 -9.70 -16.63 -16.74
N ASP A 285 -8.93 -16.87 -15.68
CA ASP A 285 -8.65 -15.90 -14.61
C ASP A 285 -7.78 -14.73 -15.10
N CYS A 286 -6.94 -14.95 -16.12
CA CYS A 286 -6.25 -13.87 -16.82
C CYS A 286 -7.22 -12.98 -17.64
N GLY A 287 -8.49 -13.39 -17.78
CA GLY A 287 -9.52 -12.74 -18.58
C GLY A 287 -9.41 -13.03 -20.08
N PHE A 288 -8.85 -14.18 -20.47
CA PHE A 288 -8.73 -14.59 -21.87
C PHE A 288 -9.87 -15.53 -22.28
N THR A 289 -10.26 -15.42 -23.55
CA THR A 289 -11.26 -16.29 -24.19
C THR A 289 -10.74 -17.70 -24.47
N ASP A 290 -9.42 -17.86 -24.58
CA ASP A 290 -8.75 -19.09 -24.96
C ASP A 290 -7.34 -19.19 -24.34
N GLN A 291 -6.84 -20.43 -24.23
CA GLN A 291 -5.53 -20.74 -23.67
C GLN A 291 -4.36 -20.28 -24.56
N GLY A 292 -4.60 -20.05 -25.86
CA GLY A 292 -3.56 -19.65 -26.82
C GLY A 292 -2.93 -18.31 -26.45
N ARG A 293 -3.71 -17.38 -25.88
CA ARG A 293 -3.18 -16.10 -25.36
C ARG A 293 -2.21 -16.30 -24.20
N LEU A 294 -2.50 -17.22 -23.28
CA LEU A 294 -1.63 -17.56 -22.16
C LEU A 294 -0.31 -18.16 -22.70
N THR A 295 -0.39 -19.11 -23.62
CA THR A 295 0.79 -19.72 -24.27
C THR A 295 1.65 -18.68 -24.98
N LYS A 296 1.02 -17.74 -25.68
CA LYS A 296 1.73 -16.64 -26.36
C LYS A 296 2.52 -15.77 -25.40
N ILE A 297 1.98 -15.47 -24.20
CA ILE A 297 2.68 -14.69 -23.18
C ILE A 297 3.94 -15.43 -22.70
N PHE A 298 3.82 -16.72 -22.39
CA PHE A 298 4.96 -17.54 -21.96
C PHE A 298 6.03 -17.67 -23.06
N ASN A 299 5.63 -17.97 -24.29
CA ASN A 299 6.57 -18.06 -25.42
C ASN A 299 7.28 -16.74 -25.71
N GLN A 300 6.57 -15.60 -25.65
CA GLN A 300 7.17 -14.29 -25.95
C GLN A 300 8.15 -13.80 -24.88
N THR A 301 7.99 -14.22 -23.63
CA THR A 301 8.83 -13.77 -22.51
C THR A 301 9.93 -14.77 -22.15
N MET A 302 9.64 -16.08 -22.18
CA MET A 302 10.55 -17.14 -21.73
C MET A 302 10.94 -18.14 -22.82
N GLY A 303 10.31 -18.08 -24.01
CA GLY A 303 10.59 -19.02 -25.10
C GLY A 303 10.02 -20.44 -24.91
N ILE A 304 9.26 -20.67 -23.83
CA ILE A 304 8.64 -21.96 -23.49
C ILE A 304 7.15 -21.79 -23.27
N SER A 305 6.39 -22.89 -23.37
CA SER A 305 4.96 -22.95 -23.08
C SER A 305 4.66 -23.02 -21.56
N PRO A 306 3.41 -22.77 -21.13
CA PRO A 306 3.02 -22.92 -19.72
C PRO A 306 3.22 -24.36 -19.20
N SER A 307 2.99 -25.37 -20.04
CA SER A 307 3.20 -26.77 -19.67
C SER A 307 4.67 -27.09 -19.45
N GLU A 308 5.55 -26.62 -20.33
CA GLU A 308 7.00 -26.80 -20.19
C GLU A 308 7.53 -26.07 -18.96
N PHE A 309 7.03 -24.87 -18.67
CA PHE A 309 7.37 -24.16 -17.44
C PHE A 309 7.09 -24.99 -16.18
N LEU A 310 5.95 -25.69 -16.13
CA LEU A 310 5.59 -26.55 -14.99
C LEU A 310 6.51 -27.77 -14.84
N LEU A 311 7.14 -28.25 -15.93
CA LEU A 311 8.11 -29.35 -15.88
C LEU A 311 9.49 -28.92 -15.40
N THR A 312 9.81 -27.63 -15.50
CA THR A 312 11.12 -27.06 -15.11
C THR A 312 11.19 -26.57 -13.67
N LYS A 313 10.08 -26.64 -12.93
CA LYS A 313 9.96 -26.16 -11.54
C LYS A 313 10.20 -27.31 -10.56
#